data_AF-A0AA88YQ51-F1
#
_entry.id   AF-A0AA88YQ51-F1
#
_cell.length_a   1.000
_cell.length_b   1.000
_cell.length_c   1.000
_cell.angle_alpha   90.00
_cell.angle_beta   90.00
_cell.angle_gamma   90.00
#
_symmetry.space_group_name_H-M   'P 1'
#
loop_
_entity.id
_entity.type
_entity.pdbx_description
1 polymer ?
#
loop_
_entity_poly.entity_id
_entity_poly.type
_entity_poly.pdbx_seq_one_letter_code
_entity_poly.pdbx_strand_id
1 'polypeptide(L)' 'MAYSDSDMYLNLLKNGMFVQRMYSNSGYADSSAFTTNLYLQAGDKIWIVNGGYGSDHLHPGNYNCFSVMLSKEKY' A
#
# COMPACT_ATOMS: atom_id res chain seq x y z
N MET A 1 -2.00 -20.08 -10.59
CA MET A 1 -2.68 -19.78 -9.31
C MET A 1 -3.87 -18.92 -9.67
N ALA A 2 -5.08 -19.37 -9.38
CA ALA A 2 -6.29 -18.59 -9.64
C ALA A 2 -6.44 -17.58 -8.49
N TYR A 3 -6.40 -16.30 -8.81
CA TYR A 3 -6.76 -15.23 -7.88
C TYR A 3 -8.27 -15.23 -7.75
N SER A 4 -8.78 -15.22 -6.53
CA SER A 4 -10.23 -15.12 -6.31
C SER A 4 -10.67 -13.68 -6.58
N ASP A 5 -11.90 -13.46 -7.04
CA ASP A 5 -12.48 -12.14 -7.37
C ASP A 5 -12.58 -11.16 -6.19
N SER A 6 -11.91 -11.46 -5.07
CA SER A 6 -11.99 -10.75 -3.81
C SER A 6 -10.59 -10.48 -3.19
N ASP A 7 -9.51 -10.72 -3.94
CA ASP A 7 -8.15 -10.39 -3.51
C ASP A 7 -7.91 -8.86 -3.53
N MET A 8 -7.84 -8.25 -2.34
CA MET A 8 -7.52 -6.84 -2.19
C MET A 8 -6.01 -6.62 -2.35
N TYR A 9 -5.61 -5.57 -3.08
CA TYR A 9 -4.23 -5.13 -3.05
C TYR A 9 -4.07 -3.62 -3.08
N LEU A 10 -3.06 -3.15 -2.36
CA LEU A 10 -2.68 -1.75 -2.28
C LEU A 10 -1.35 -1.54 -2.99
N ASN A 11 -1.27 -0.52 -3.84
CA ASN A 11 -0.02 -0.11 -4.48
C ASN A 11 0.52 1.14 -3.80
N LEU A 12 1.79 1.11 -3.41
CA LEU A 12 2.57 2.29 -3.07
C LEU A 12 3.08 2.94 -4.36
N LEU A 13 2.82 4.24 -4.50
CA LEU A 13 3.26 5.03 -5.63
C LEU A 13 4.25 6.12 -5.18
N LYS A 14 5.25 6.36 -6.01
CA LYS A 14 6.14 7.54 -5.94
C LYS A 14 6.01 8.31 -7.26
N ASN A 15 5.54 9.55 -7.20
CA ASN A 15 5.30 10.39 -8.39
C ASN A 15 4.47 9.67 -9.48
N GLY A 16 3.51 8.84 -9.07
CA GLY A 16 2.66 8.06 -9.98
C GLY A 16 3.29 6.76 -10.50
N MET A 17 4.56 6.50 -10.20
CA MET A 17 5.22 5.25 -10.54
C MET A 17 5.03 4.20 -9.45
N PHE A 18 4.80 2.96 -9.87
CA PHE A 18 4.73 1.80 -8.99
C PHE A 18 6.04 1.58 -8.22
N VAL A 19 5.92 1.46 -6.90
CA VAL A 19 7.03 1.11 -6.01
C VAL A 19 6.86 -0.32 -5.53
N GLN A 20 5.72 -0.61 -4.91
CA GLN A 20 5.47 -1.89 -4.26
C GLN A 20 3.98 -2.19 -4.15
N ARG A 21 3.64 -3.47 -4.12
CA ARG A 21 2.28 -3.97 -3.92
C ARG A 21 2.18 -4.75 -2.62
N MET A 22 1.09 -4.52 -1.89
CA MET A 22 0.67 -5.28 -0.73
C MET A 22 -0.59 -6.06 -1.08
N TYR A 23 -0.65 -7.35 -0.77
CA TYR A 23 -1.81 -8.21 -1.01
C TYR A 23 -2.46 -8.60 0.33
N SER A 24 -3.78 -8.57 0.38
CA SER A 24 -4.60 -9.16 1.44
C SER A 24 -5.64 -10.09 0.80
N ASN A 25 -5.79 -11.29 1.35
CA ASN A 25 -6.77 -12.26 0.90
C ASN A 25 -8.08 -12.03 1.67
N SER A 26 -9.23 -12.12 0.99
CA SER A 26 -10.54 -11.98 1.62
C SER A 26 -11.02 -13.34 2.15
N GLY A 27 -10.38 -13.86 3.19
CA GLY A 27 -10.79 -15.13 3.79
C GLY A 27 -11.14 -14.98 5.25
N TYR A 28 -10.23 -14.38 6.03
CA TYR A 28 -10.33 -14.32 7.48
C TYR A 28 -9.45 -13.20 8.02
N ALA A 29 -10.01 -12.02 8.33
CA ALA A 29 -9.31 -10.97 9.09
C ALA A 29 -7.83 -10.76 8.70
N ASP A 30 -7.54 -10.81 7.40
CA ASP A 30 -6.17 -10.95 6.91
C ASP A 30 -5.49 -9.58 6.91
N SER A 31 -4.70 -9.32 7.95
CA SER A 31 -3.85 -8.13 8.03
C SER A 31 -2.67 -8.28 7.07
N SER A 32 -2.55 -7.37 6.11
CA SER A 32 -1.35 -7.22 5.31
C SER A 32 -0.56 -6.02 5.80
N ALA A 33 0.75 -6.16 5.92
CA ALA A 33 1.66 -5.07 6.25
C ALA A 33 2.93 -5.15 5.39
N PHE A 34 3.49 -4.00 5.04
CA PHE A 34 4.83 -3.91 4.47
C PHE A 34 5.51 -2.62 4.92
N THR A 35 6.84 -2.63 4.86
CA THR A 35 7.68 -1.46 5.11
C THR A 35 8.73 -1.39 4.01
N THR A 36 9.04 -0.18 3.54
CA THR A 36 10.10 0.05 2.55
C THR A 36 10.83 1.36 2.83
N ASN A 37 12.09 1.43 2.39
CA ASN A 37 12.89 2.65 2.45
C ASN A 37 12.98 3.26 1.05
N LEU A 38 12.65 4.54 0.95
CA LEU A 38 12.66 5.25 -0.33
C LEU A 38 13.62 6.44 -0.25
N TYR A 39 14.43 6.59 -1.30
CA TYR A 39 15.15 7.83 -1.52
C TYR A 39 14.19 8.88 -2.10
N LEU A 40 14.07 10.01 -1.42
CA LEU A 40 13.17 11.11 -1.80
C LEU A 40 13.98 12.37 -2.08
N GLN A 41 13.58 13.07 -3.13
CA GLN A 41 14.00 14.44 -3.41
C GLN A 41 12.90 15.42 -2.97
N ALA A 42 13.28 16.68 -2.76
CA ALA A 42 12.32 17.73 -2.46
C ALA A 42 11.25 17.79 -3.56
N GLY A 43 9.98 17.70 -3.17
CA GLY A 43 8.84 17.70 -4.09
C GLY A 43 8.34 16.31 -4.53
N ASP A 44 9.06 15.23 -4.20
CA ASP A 44 8.56 13.87 -4.42
C ASP A 44 7.26 13.64 -3.64
N LYS A 45 6.28 13.01 -4.30
CA LYS A 45 4.97 12.69 -3.74
C LYS A 45 4.81 11.20 -3.59
N ILE A 46 4.29 10.77 -2.44
CA ILE A 46 4.04 9.38 -2.11
C ILE A 46 2.60 9.21 -1.67
N TRP A 47 1.93 8.19 -2.20
CA TRP A 47 0.57 7.84 -1.81
C TRP A 47 0.29 6.36 -2.07
N ILE A 48 -0.76 5.87 -1.42
CA ILE A 48 -1.25 4.50 -1.59
C ILE A 48 -2.54 4.55 -2.40
N VAL A 49 -2.69 3.65 -3.35
CA VAL A 49 -3.94 3.45 -4.10
C VAL A 49 -4.43 2.03 -3.95
N ASN A 50 -5.74 1.86 -3.85
CA ASN A 50 -6.35 0.55 -4.03
C ASN A 50 -6.24 0.15 -5.51
N GLY A 51 -5.67 -1.02 -5.77
CA GLY A 51 -5.55 -1.59 -7.12
C GLY A 51 -6.56 -2.69 -7.41
N GLY A 52 -7.36 -3.12 -6.42
CA GLY A 52 -8.39 -4.15 -6.59
C GLY A 52 -9.43 -3.80 -7.67
N TYR A 53 -10.01 -4.82 -8.29
CA TYR A 53 -11.09 -4.66 -9.27
C TYR A 53 -12.44 -4.64 -8.56
N GLY A 54 -12.86 -3.48 -8.06
CA GLY A 54 -14.21 -3.33 -7.51
C GLY A 54 -14.30 -2.34 -6.35
N SER A 55 -15.46 -2.31 -5.71
CA SER A 55 -15.69 -1.62 -4.43
C SER A 55 -15.04 -2.36 -3.26
N ASP A 56 -13.83 -2.90 -3.46
CA ASP A 56 -13.11 -3.61 -2.41
C ASP A 56 -12.71 -2.59 -1.36
N HIS A 57 -13.43 -2.61 -0.26
CA HIS A 57 -13.25 -1.64 0.80
C HIS A 57 -12.06 -2.07 1.65
N LEU A 58 -11.14 -1.13 1.91
CA LEU A 58 -10.34 -1.19 3.13
C LEU A 58 -11.31 -1.53 4.27
N HIS A 59 -11.02 -2.58 5.05
CA HIS A 59 -11.97 -3.14 6.01
C HIS A 59 -12.73 -2.03 6.76
N PRO A 60 -14.05 -1.88 6.54
CA PRO A 60 -14.81 -0.84 7.21
C PRO A 60 -14.80 -1.13 8.72
N GLY A 61 -14.18 -0.24 9.49
CA GLY A 61 -14.20 -0.34 10.95
C GLY A 61 -13.00 -0.98 11.66
N ASN A 62 -11.76 -0.80 11.17
CA ASN A 62 -10.56 -0.42 11.98
C ASN A 62 -9.23 -1.14 11.64
N TYR A 63 -8.14 -0.43 11.99
CA TYR A 63 -6.71 -0.80 12.04
C TYR A 63 -5.81 -0.62 10.79
N ASN A 64 -6.27 0.05 9.73
CA ASN A 64 -5.35 0.45 8.66
C ASN A 64 -4.40 1.54 9.18
N CYS A 65 -3.09 1.30 9.06
CA CYS A 65 -2.07 2.26 9.48
C CYS A 65 -1.16 2.62 8.31
N PHE A 66 -0.76 3.89 8.27
CA PHE A 66 0.27 4.40 7.39
C PHE A 66 1.16 5.35 8.18
N SER A 67 2.44 5.04 8.25
CA SER A 67 3.42 5.85 8.98
C SER A 67 4.68 6.01 8.14
N VAL A 68 5.32 7.17 8.30
CA VAL A 68 6.55 7.53 7.58
C VAL A 68 7.46 8.28 8.54
N MET A 69 8.75 8.03 8.43
CA MET A 69 9.79 8.76 9.14
C MET A 69 10.94 9.06 8.18
N LEU A 70 11.52 10.27 8.29
CA LEU A 70 12.77 10.60 7.64
C LEU A 70 13.93 9.91 8.38
N SER A 71 14.54 8.90 7.76
CA SER A 71 15.62 8.13 8.39
C SER A 71 17.01 8.77 8.25
N LYS A 72 17.27 9.45 7.13
CA LYS A 72 18.53 10.14 6.86
C LYS A 72 18.34 11.26 5.84
N GLU A 73 18.79 12.46 6.18
CA GLU A 73 18.96 13.55 5.22
C GLU A 73 20.32 13.41 4.50
N LYS A 74 20.34 13.62 3.19
CA LYS A 74 21.57 13.72 2.40
C LYS A 74 21.66 15.15 1.86
N TYR A 75 22.70 15.86 2.28
CA TYR A 75 23.08 17.17 1.77
C TYR A 75 23.98 17.04 0.54
#